data_AF-A0A2X3ETW6-F1
#
_entry.id   AF-A0A2X3ETW6-F1
#
_cell.length_a   1.000
_cell.length_b   1.000
_cell.length_c   1.000
_cell.angle_alpha   90.00
_cell.angle_beta   90.00
_cell.angle_gamma   90.00
#
_symmetry.space_group_name_H-M   'P 1'
#
loop_
_entity.id
_entity.type
_entity.pdbx_description
1 polymer ?
#
loop_
_entity_poly.entity_id
_entity_poly.type
_entity_poly.pdbx_seq_one_letter_code
_entity_poly.pdbx_strand_id
1 'polypeptide(L)'
;MFNCMLIDLKGMLTQGFKMGNAEIEPPKSISTATAVTAQIIAQVASHIYGGTTINRIDEVLAPFVSESFKKHRKIAEEWQIPDAEGYARARTEKECYDAFQSLEYEVNTLHTANGQTPFVTFGFGLGTSWESRLIQQSILRNRIAASVKIAKPRCSRNWCSRSATA
;
A
#
# COMPACT_ATOMS: atom_id res chain seq x y z
N MET A 1 17.76 16.82 -13.31
CA MET A 1 16.46 16.51 -12.68
C MET A 1 15.46 16.28 -13.81
N PHE A 2 14.64 15.23 -13.76
CA PHE A 2 13.69 14.84 -14.82
C PHE A 2 12.25 15.23 -14.46
N ASN A 3 11.33 15.23 -15.45
CA ASN A 3 9.92 15.61 -15.26
C ASN A 3 9.12 14.51 -14.54
N CYS A 4 8.47 13.62 -15.31
CA CYS A 4 7.66 12.51 -14.82
C CYS A 4 8.30 11.19 -15.22
N MET A 5 7.96 10.10 -14.52
CA MET A 5 8.37 8.76 -14.92
C MET A 5 7.41 7.65 -14.48
N LEU A 6 7.49 6.54 -15.22
CA LEU A 6 6.94 5.25 -14.81
C LEU A 6 8.00 4.50 -14.01
N ILE A 7 7.69 4.16 -12.76
CA ILE A 7 8.60 3.42 -11.89
C ILE A 7 8.55 1.94 -12.28
N ASP A 8 9.71 1.33 -12.54
CA ASP A 8 9.81 -0.13 -12.73
C ASP A 8 9.74 -0.87 -11.39
N LEU A 9 8.54 -0.85 -10.80
CA LEU A 9 8.30 -1.48 -9.50
C LEU A 9 8.52 -3.00 -9.57
N LYS A 10 8.23 -3.63 -10.72
CA LYS A 10 8.40 -5.07 -10.90
C LYS A 10 9.87 -5.46 -10.81
N GLY A 11 10.75 -4.79 -11.56
CA GLY A 11 12.19 -5.04 -11.50
C GLY A 11 12.73 -4.86 -10.08
N MET A 12 12.41 -3.73 -9.45
CA MET A 12 12.88 -3.40 -8.10
C MET A 12 12.46 -4.44 -7.05
N LEU A 13 11.20 -4.87 -7.05
CA LEU A 13 10.71 -5.83 -6.04
C LEU A 13 11.12 -7.28 -6.31
N THR A 14 11.53 -7.63 -7.52
CA THR A 14 11.90 -9.02 -7.87
C THR A 14 13.40 -9.29 -7.79
N GLN A 15 14.23 -8.29 -8.13
CA GLN A 15 15.69 -8.43 -8.16
C GLN A 15 16.36 -7.93 -6.87
N GLY A 16 15.59 -7.25 -6.01
CA GLY A 16 16.16 -6.46 -4.93
C GLY A 16 16.82 -5.18 -5.44
N PHE A 17 17.03 -4.23 -4.55
CA PHE A 17 17.65 -2.95 -4.90
C PHE A 17 18.25 -2.29 -3.66
N LYS A 18 19.16 -1.34 -3.88
CA LYS A 18 19.70 -0.52 -2.79
C LYS A 18 18.91 0.77 -2.64
N MET A 19 18.48 1.07 -1.43
CA MET A 19 17.79 2.32 -1.09
C MET A 19 18.52 3.03 0.04
N GLY A 20 19.19 4.15 -0.29
CA GLY A 20 20.11 4.81 0.63
C GLY A 20 21.23 3.86 1.04
N ASN A 21 21.28 3.51 2.33
CA ASN A 21 22.26 2.57 2.88
C ASN A 21 21.72 1.15 3.04
N ALA A 22 20.43 0.92 2.83
CA ALA A 22 19.80 -0.39 3.00
C ALA A 22 19.79 -1.17 1.68
N GLU A 23 20.11 -2.46 1.76
CA GLU A 23 19.87 -3.40 0.68
C GLU A 23 18.50 -4.04 0.91
N ILE A 24 17.59 -3.82 -0.04
CA ILE A 24 16.20 -4.26 0.03
C ILE A 24 16.09 -5.57 -0.73
N GLU A 25 15.83 -6.65 0.02
CA GLU A 25 15.50 -7.95 -0.55
C GLU A 25 14.06 -7.99 -1.09
N PRO A 26 13.75 -8.93 -2.00
CA PRO A 26 12.38 -9.18 -2.45
C PRO A 26 11.41 -9.40 -1.28
N PRO A 27 10.29 -8.65 -1.21
CA PRO A 27 9.36 -8.74 -0.09
C PRO A 27 8.66 -10.10 -0.06
N LYS A 28 8.38 -10.58 1.16
CA LYS A 28 7.79 -11.91 1.42
C LYS A 28 6.31 -11.84 1.83
N SER A 29 5.68 -10.67 1.66
CA SER A 29 4.26 -10.46 1.93
C SER A 29 3.74 -9.22 1.20
N ILE A 30 2.42 -9.15 0.99
CA ILE A 30 1.79 -7.96 0.39
C ILE A 30 2.02 -6.70 1.23
N SER A 31 1.95 -6.80 2.56
CA SER A 31 2.16 -5.66 3.46
C SER A 31 3.58 -5.08 3.35
N THR A 32 4.60 -5.94 3.28
CA THR A 32 5.99 -5.49 3.12
C THR A 32 6.22 -4.90 1.73
N ALA A 33 5.64 -5.50 0.68
CA ALA A 33 5.72 -4.98 -0.67
C ALA A 33 5.11 -3.59 -0.81
N THR A 34 3.95 -3.34 -0.20
CA THR A 34 3.31 -2.00 -0.22
C THR A 34 4.10 -0.95 0.57
N ALA A 35 4.69 -1.31 1.71
CA ALA A 35 5.51 -0.39 2.50
C ALA A 35 6.79 0.02 1.75
N VAL A 36 7.46 -0.93 1.11
CA VAL A 36 8.61 -0.65 0.25
C VAL A 36 8.20 0.21 -0.95
N THR A 37 7.03 -0.05 -1.53
CA THR A 37 6.48 0.76 -2.63
C THR A 37 6.28 2.22 -2.22
N ALA A 38 5.74 2.49 -1.03
CA ALA A 38 5.60 3.85 -0.51
C ALA A 38 6.95 4.58 -0.35
N GLN A 39 7.96 3.87 0.15
CA GLN A 39 9.31 4.42 0.29
C GLN A 39 9.95 4.73 -1.07
N ILE A 40 9.77 3.85 -2.07
CA ILE A 40 10.22 4.10 -3.45
C ILE A 40 9.55 5.37 -3.99
N ILE A 41 8.24 5.53 -3.81
CA ILE A 41 7.51 6.74 -4.26
C ILE A 41 8.12 8.00 -3.64
N ALA A 42 8.36 8.01 -2.33
CA ALA A 42 8.95 9.17 -1.65
C ALA A 42 10.36 9.52 -2.17
N GLN A 43 11.19 8.50 -2.42
CA GLN A 43 12.53 8.70 -2.96
C GLN A 43 12.48 9.23 -4.39
N VAL A 44 11.71 8.61 -5.27
CA VAL A 44 11.61 9.05 -6.68
C VAL A 44 11.02 10.46 -6.76
N ALA A 45 9.93 10.73 -6.03
CA ALA A 45 9.29 12.04 -6.00
C ALA A 45 10.18 13.15 -5.44
N SER A 46 11.23 12.82 -4.67
CA SER A 46 12.22 13.79 -4.19
C SER A 46 13.34 14.09 -5.20
N HIS A 47 13.45 13.30 -6.27
CA HIS A 47 14.50 13.45 -7.30
C HIS A 47 13.95 13.86 -8.68
N ILE A 48 12.64 14.06 -8.79
CA ILE A 48 11.95 14.56 -9.98
C ILE A 48 11.08 15.76 -9.61
N TYR A 49 10.71 16.59 -10.59
CA TYR A 49 9.84 17.75 -10.36
C TYR A 49 8.39 17.53 -10.81
N GLY A 50 8.10 16.41 -11.46
CA GLY A 50 6.77 16.04 -11.94
C GLY A 50 6.17 14.86 -11.17
N GLY A 51 5.15 14.25 -11.77
CA GLY A 51 4.43 13.12 -11.20
C GLY A 51 5.17 11.78 -11.34
N THR A 52 4.96 10.90 -10.36
CA THR A 52 5.36 9.50 -10.44
C THR A 52 4.16 8.63 -10.76
N THR A 53 4.33 7.63 -11.61
CA THR A 53 3.26 6.67 -11.91
C THR A 53 3.75 5.25 -11.71
N ILE A 54 2.93 4.45 -11.04
CA ILE A 54 3.09 3.00 -10.94
C ILE A 54 1.96 2.38 -11.75
N ASN A 55 2.31 1.74 -12.85
CA ASN A 55 1.35 1.10 -13.74
C ASN A 55 1.20 -0.39 -13.40
N ARG A 56 0.01 -0.93 -13.65
CA ARG A 56 -0.34 -2.35 -13.45
C ARG A 56 -0.01 -2.85 -12.04
N ILE A 57 -0.27 -2.02 -11.02
CA ILE A 57 0.07 -2.33 -9.63
C ILE A 57 -0.61 -3.62 -9.13
N ASP A 58 -1.78 -3.93 -9.69
CA ASP A 58 -2.54 -5.16 -9.47
C ASP A 58 -1.85 -6.42 -9.98
N GLU A 59 -1.08 -6.34 -11.06
CA GLU A 59 -0.31 -7.47 -11.58
C GLU A 59 1.09 -7.53 -10.97
N VAL A 60 1.70 -6.38 -10.73
CA VAL A 60 3.03 -6.29 -10.10
C VAL A 60 3.00 -6.83 -8.67
N LEU A 61 1.94 -6.53 -7.92
CA LEU A 61 1.84 -6.96 -6.52
C LEU A 61 1.15 -8.31 -6.32
N ALA A 62 0.55 -8.90 -7.36
CA ALA A 62 -0.14 -10.19 -7.29
C ALA A 62 0.72 -11.32 -6.67
N PRO A 63 2.01 -11.49 -7.04
CA PRO A 63 2.83 -12.56 -6.46
C PRO A 63 2.97 -12.44 -4.94
N PHE A 64 3.04 -11.22 -4.40
CA PHE A 64 3.19 -11.00 -2.95
C PHE A 64 1.89 -11.28 -2.17
N VAL A 65 0.73 -11.20 -2.82
CA VAL A 65 -0.54 -11.70 -2.27
C VAL A 65 -0.50 -13.22 -2.16
N SER A 66 -0.01 -13.92 -3.19
CA SER A 66 0.16 -15.37 -3.16
C SER A 66 1.15 -15.81 -2.07
N GLU A 67 2.23 -15.06 -1.84
CA GLU A 67 3.17 -15.32 -0.73
C GLU A 67 2.51 -15.11 0.65
N SER A 68 1.75 -14.05 0.84
CA SER A 68 0.95 -13.86 2.06
C SER A 68 -0.04 -15.01 2.27
N PHE A 69 -0.72 -15.47 1.22
CA PHE A 69 -1.63 -16.61 1.30
C PHE A 69 -0.92 -17.90 1.72
N LYS A 70 0.23 -18.22 1.11
CA LYS A 70 1.06 -19.37 1.50
C LYS A 70 1.47 -19.30 2.97
N LYS A 71 1.85 -18.12 3.45
CA LYS A 71 2.21 -17.89 4.86
C LYS A 71 1.03 -18.18 5.79
N HIS A 72 -0.16 -17.65 5.50
CA HIS A 72 -1.33 -17.90 6.33
C HIS A 72 -1.80 -19.34 6.28
N ARG A 73 -1.69 -19.99 5.11
CA ARG A 73 -1.99 -21.42 4.96
C ARG A 73 -1.07 -22.28 5.80
N LYS A 74 0.23 -22.01 5.77
CA LYS A 74 1.21 -22.74 6.60
C LYS A 74 0.89 -22.59 8.10
N ILE A 75 0.54 -21.38 8.53
CA ILE A 75 0.08 -21.15 9.92
C ILE A 75 -1.19 -21.96 10.20
N ALA A 76 -2.16 -21.97 9.29
CA ALA A 76 -3.38 -22.74 9.51
C ALA A 76 -3.14 -24.24 9.64
N GLU A 77 -2.19 -24.78 8.86
CA GLU A 77 -1.75 -26.18 8.92
C GLU A 77 -0.99 -26.48 10.23
N GLU A 78 -0.07 -25.60 10.66
CA GLU A 78 0.67 -25.71 11.91
C GLU A 78 -0.26 -25.75 13.14
N TRP A 79 -1.34 -24.97 13.10
CA TRP A 79 -2.32 -24.86 14.18
C TRP A 79 -3.53 -25.78 13.99
N GLN A 80 -3.51 -26.66 12.98
CA GLN A 80 -4.57 -27.62 12.65
C GLN A 80 -5.97 -26.99 12.57
N ILE A 81 -6.08 -25.83 11.94
CA ILE A 81 -7.37 -25.16 11.74
C ILE A 81 -8.24 -26.02 10.78
N PRO A 82 -9.49 -26.35 11.14
CA PRO A 82 -10.34 -27.25 10.34
C PRO A 82 -10.53 -26.81 8.89
N ASP A 83 -10.61 -25.49 8.64
CA ASP A 83 -10.67 -24.89 7.31
C ASP A 83 -9.43 -24.01 7.07
N ALA A 84 -8.32 -24.66 6.72
CA ALA A 84 -7.05 -23.98 6.49
C ALA A 84 -7.09 -23.03 5.29
N GLU A 85 -7.84 -23.37 4.25
CA GLU A 85 -7.96 -22.57 3.04
C GLU A 85 -8.83 -21.33 3.26
N GLY A 86 -9.99 -21.49 3.90
CA GLY A 86 -10.86 -20.37 4.26
C GLY A 86 -10.20 -19.43 5.26
N TYR A 87 -9.45 -19.96 6.23
CA TYR A 87 -8.62 -19.14 7.12
C TYR A 87 -7.59 -18.34 6.32
N ALA A 88 -6.79 -19.02 5.48
CA ALA A 88 -5.73 -18.36 4.72
C ALA A 88 -6.29 -17.27 3.81
N ARG A 89 -7.42 -17.53 3.16
CA ARG A 89 -8.11 -16.56 2.31
C ARG A 89 -8.61 -15.36 3.11
N ALA A 90 -9.34 -15.57 4.20
CA ALA A 90 -9.87 -14.48 5.03
C ALA A 90 -8.75 -13.60 5.62
N ARG A 91 -7.64 -14.21 6.05
CA ARG A 91 -6.47 -13.48 6.55
C ARG A 91 -5.76 -12.71 5.45
N THR A 92 -5.62 -13.28 4.26
CA THR A 92 -5.00 -12.61 3.11
C THR A 92 -5.84 -11.44 2.62
N GLU A 93 -7.18 -11.60 2.55
CA GLU A 93 -8.10 -10.54 2.17
C GLU A 93 -7.99 -9.34 3.13
N LYS A 94 -7.94 -9.60 4.43
CA LYS A 94 -7.72 -8.57 5.44
C LYS A 94 -6.33 -7.92 5.32
N GLU A 95 -5.27 -8.71 5.21
CA GLU A 95 -3.91 -8.20 5.09
C GLU A 95 -3.75 -7.32 3.84
N CYS A 96 -4.34 -7.73 2.71
CA CYS A 96 -4.31 -6.95 1.47
C CYS A 96 -5.05 -5.62 1.64
N TYR A 97 -6.23 -5.63 2.25
CA TYR A 97 -6.97 -4.40 2.54
C TYR A 97 -6.18 -3.44 3.44
N ASP A 98 -5.62 -3.95 4.54
CA ASP A 98 -4.83 -3.18 5.49
C ASP A 98 -3.53 -2.65 4.84
N ALA A 99 -2.89 -3.44 3.96
CA ALA A 99 -1.70 -3.05 3.21
C ALA A 99 -1.94 -1.85 2.28
N PHE A 100 -3.03 -1.87 1.50
CA PHE A 100 -3.40 -0.73 0.66
C PHE A 100 -3.89 0.48 1.46
N GLN A 101 -4.48 0.24 2.63
CA GLN A 101 -4.86 1.32 3.53
C GLN A 101 -3.61 2.05 4.02
N SER A 102 -2.60 1.30 4.48
CA SER A 102 -1.31 1.83 4.88
C SER A 102 -0.62 2.57 3.74
N LEU A 103 -0.61 2.00 2.53
CA LEU A 103 -0.05 2.67 1.34
C LEU A 103 -0.73 4.02 1.07
N GLU A 104 -2.07 4.09 1.12
CA GLU A 104 -2.79 5.35 0.92
C GLU A 104 -2.46 6.37 2.02
N TYR A 105 -2.35 5.95 3.28
CA TYR A 105 -1.94 6.85 4.35
C TYR A 105 -0.50 7.34 4.19
N GLU A 106 0.44 6.42 3.95
CA GLU A 106 1.86 6.74 3.80
C GLU A 106 2.07 7.73 2.67
N VAL A 107 1.48 7.50 1.49
CA VAL A 107 1.53 8.43 0.35
C VAL A 107 1.04 9.82 0.74
N ASN A 108 -0.01 9.94 1.56
CA ASN A 108 -0.57 11.23 1.97
C ASN A 108 0.20 11.91 3.11
N THR A 109 0.99 11.17 3.89
CA THR A 109 1.75 11.70 5.03
C THR A 109 3.24 11.89 4.75
N LEU A 110 3.78 11.25 3.71
CA LEU A 110 5.16 11.41 3.29
C LEU A 110 5.36 12.79 2.67
N HIS A 111 6.50 13.40 3.00
CA HIS A 111 6.91 14.68 2.44
C HIS A 111 8.08 14.44 1.49
N THR A 112 7.95 15.00 0.28
CA THR A 112 9.07 15.09 -0.67
C THR A 112 10.10 16.11 -0.18
N ALA A 113 11.28 16.16 -0.82
CA ALA A 113 12.30 17.17 -0.54
C ALA A 113 11.77 18.62 -0.59
N ASN A 114 10.69 18.86 -1.34
CA ASN A 114 10.03 20.17 -1.48
C ASN A 114 8.95 20.42 -0.41
N GLY A 115 8.79 19.53 0.57
CA GLY A 115 7.80 19.66 1.65
C GLY A 115 6.35 19.42 1.21
N GLN A 116 6.14 18.88 0.01
CA GLN A 116 4.80 18.56 -0.51
C GLN A 116 4.56 17.06 -0.50
N THR A 117 3.29 16.66 -0.39
CA THR A 117 2.84 15.29 -0.63
C THR A 117 3.22 14.85 -2.04
N PRO A 118 3.80 13.66 -2.24
CA PRO A 118 4.21 13.19 -3.56
C PRO A 118 3.03 13.11 -4.52
N PHE A 119 3.19 13.66 -5.73
CA PHE A 119 2.22 13.48 -6.79
C PHE A 119 2.40 12.09 -7.41
N VAL A 120 1.53 11.16 -7.04
CA VAL A 120 1.57 9.76 -7.50
C VAL A 120 0.25 9.34 -8.13
N THR A 121 0.35 8.53 -9.19
CA THR A 121 -0.79 7.90 -9.86
C THR A 121 -0.61 6.38 -9.87
N PHE A 122 -1.69 5.65 -9.55
CA PHE A 122 -1.75 4.19 -9.63
C PHE A 122 -2.59 3.74 -10.82
N GLY A 123 -2.01 2.96 -11.72
CA GLY A 123 -2.72 2.26 -12.79
C GLY A 123 -3.03 0.81 -12.41
N PHE A 124 -4.27 0.37 -12.59
CA PHE A 124 -4.73 -1.01 -12.35
C PHE A 124 -5.96 -1.34 -13.20
N GLY A 125 -6.30 -2.62 -13.33
CA GLY A 125 -7.57 -3.08 -13.93
C GLY A 125 -7.44 -4.12 -15.03
N LEU A 126 -6.22 -4.49 -15.44
CA LEU A 126 -5.99 -5.50 -16.46
C LEU A 126 -5.83 -6.91 -15.86
N GLY A 127 -5.43 -7.02 -14.59
CA GLY A 127 -5.26 -8.31 -13.93
C GLY A 127 -6.59 -9.03 -13.69
N THR A 128 -6.66 -10.30 -14.08
CA THR A 128 -7.86 -11.14 -13.95
C THR A 128 -7.73 -12.24 -12.90
N SER A 129 -6.52 -12.46 -12.36
CA SER A 129 -6.30 -13.41 -11.27
C SER A 129 -7.04 -12.98 -10.01
N TRP A 130 -7.26 -13.92 -9.09
CA TRP A 130 -7.96 -13.60 -7.84
C TRP A 130 -7.14 -12.63 -6.97
N GLU A 131 -5.81 -12.72 -7.02
CA GLU A 131 -4.90 -11.79 -6.34
C GLU A 131 -5.01 -10.38 -6.91
N SER A 132 -4.96 -10.23 -8.24
CA SER A 132 -5.12 -8.93 -8.88
C SER A 132 -6.50 -8.32 -8.61
N ARG A 133 -7.56 -9.13 -8.66
CA ARG A 133 -8.91 -8.68 -8.30
C ARG A 133 -9.00 -8.25 -6.83
N LEU A 134 -8.34 -8.98 -5.93
CA LEU A 134 -8.30 -8.61 -4.51
C LEU A 134 -7.57 -7.27 -4.30
N ILE A 135 -6.47 -7.04 -5.02
CA ILE A 135 -5.76 -5.76 -5.02
C ILE A 135 -6.67 -4.64 -5.53
N GLN A 136 -7.28 -4.80 -6.70
CA GLN A 136 -8.19 -3.81 -7.29
C GLN A 136 -9.34 -3.46 -6.33
N GLN A 137 -9.97 -4.49 -5.73
CA GLN A 137 -11.03 -4.28 -4.74
C GLN A 137 -10.52 -3.57 -3.49
N SER A 138 -9.33 -3.92 -3.00
CA SER A 138 -8.74 -3.30 -1.80
C SER A 138 -8.46 -1.82 -2.02
N ILE A 139 -7.90 -1.44 -3.17
CA ILE A 139 -7.68 -0.03 -3.55
C ILE A 139 -9.00 0.74 -3.58
N LEU A 140 -10.01 0.22 -4.29
CA LEU A 140 -11.30 0.89 -4.44
C LEU A 140 -12.05 1.01 -3.11
N ARG A 141 -12.07 -0.07 -2.30
CA ARG A 141 -12.75 -0.07 -0.99
C ARG A 141 -12.10 0.92 -0.03
N ASN A 142 -10.77 0.99 0.02
CA ASN A 142 -10.05 1.97 0.84
C ASN A 142 -10.40 3.40 0.44
N ARG A 143 -10.39 3.68 -0.87
CA ARG A 143 -10.72 5.02 -1.39
C ARG A 143 -12.15 5.47 -1.06
N ILE A 144 -13.11 4.56 -1.20
CA ILE A 144 -14.51 4.82 -0.84
C ILE A 144 -14.63 5.04 0.67
N ALA A 145 -14.01 4.19 1.49
CA ALA A 145 -14.06 4.31 2.95
C ALA A 145 -13.39 5.59 3.48
N ALA A 146 -12.29 6.03 2.86
CA ALA A 146 -11.62 7.29 3.18
C ALA A 146 -12.54 8.49 2.96
N SER A 147 -13.29 8.50 1.86
CA SER A 147 -14.26 9.56 1.53
C SER A 147 -15.40 9.66 2.56
N VAL A 148 -15.85 8.52 3.11
CA VAL A 148 -16.88 8.47 4.15
C VAL A 148 -16.37 9.00 5.50
N LYS A 149 -15.09 8.82 5.82
CA LYS A 149 -14.49 9.35 7.07
C LYS A 149 -14.26 10.86 7.03
N ILE A 150 -14.00 11.44 5.86
CA ILE A 150 -13.85 12.90 5.68
C ILE A 150 -15.22 13.60 5.79
N ALA A 151 -16.30 12.94 5.38
CA ALA A 151 -17.67 13.48 5.47
C ALA A 151 -18.25 13.54 6.90
N LYS A 152 -17.63 12.90 7.89
CA LYS A 152 -17.98 13.12 9.30
C LYS A 152 -17.16 14.30 9.82
N PRO A 153 -17.79 15.36 10.35
CA PRO A 153 -17.04 16.43 11.00
C PRO A 153 -16.22 15.81 12.13
N ARG A 154 -14.88 15.85 12.01
CA ARG A 154 -13.97 15.64 13.14
C ARG A 154 -14.06 16.87 14.06
N CYS A 155 -15.24 17.11 14.63
CA CYS A 155 -15.36 17.98 15.78
C CYS A 155 -14.88 17.15 16.98
N SER A 156 -13.60 17.27 17.33
CA SER A 156 -13.07 16.77 18.59
C SER A 156 -13.82 17.48 19.72
N ARG A 157 -14.67 16.75 20.45
CA ARG A 157 -15.44 17.27 21.60
C ARG A 157 -14.59 17.79 22.77
N ASN A 158 -13.25 17.80 22.66
CA ASN A 158 -12.34 18.17 23.75
C ASN A 158 -11.63 19.52 23.57
N TRP A 159 -11.88 20.27 22.49
CA TRP A 159 -11.24 21.57 22.27
C TRP A 159 -12.15 22.80 22.49
N CYS A 160 -13.45 22.60 22.74
CA CYS A 160 -14.44 23.68 22.82
C CYS A 160 -14.80 24.11 24.26
N SER A 161 -13.97 23.84 25.26
CA SER A 161 -14.27 24.17 26.67
C SER A 161 -13.15 24.91 27.42
N ARG A 162 -12.20 25.56 26.73
CA ARG A 162 -11.07 26.26 27.38
C ARG A 162 -10.90 27.75 27.02
N SER A 163 -11.94 28.41 26.53
CA SER A 163 -11.89 29.85 26.22
C SER A 163 -13.14 30.62 26.65
N ALA A 164 -13.62 30.36 27.87
CA ALA A 164 -14.67 31.15 28.50
C ALA A 164 -14.37 31.36 29.99
N THR A 165 -13.23 31.98 30.29
CA THR A 165 -12.97 32.74 31.53
C THR A 165 -11.82 33.69 31.23
N ALA A 166 -12.17 34.86 30.75
CA ALA A 166 -11.44 36.12 30.84
C ALA A 166 -12.48 37.24 30.81
#